data_AF-A0A931ZBY4-F1
#
_entry.id   AF-A0A931ZBY4-F1
#
_cell.length_a   1.000
_cell.length_b   1.000
_cell.length_c   1.000
_cell.angle_alpha   90.00
_cell.angle_beta   90.00
_cell.angle_gamma   90.00
#
_symmetry.space_group_name_H-M   'P 1'
#
loop_
_entity.id
_entity.type
_entity.pdbx_description
1 polymer ?
#
loop_
_entity_poly.entity_id
_entity_poly.type
_entity_poly.pdbx_seq_one_letter_code
_entity_poly.pdbx_strand_id
1 'polypeptide(L)'
;MTDKPWKLVLLLTGIFLAGAVAGGFVTLEVGKGMLRKRLAPDNWGPARLKTLEKELDLTVEQIERLKPIIRRDVEDMNRLRQQGFQETRRILERMEKDIAAILTPEQKEKFEKFNEERRERARRLFEQQRRERSEKGDRRGPPPPGGEGHPPPPPDGKAPPADPGKD
;
A
#
# COMPACT_ATOMS: atom_id res chain seq x y z
N MET A 1 17.62 53.88 9.81
CA MET A 1 18.06 52.74 8.98
C MET A 1 18.31 51.57 9.92
N THR A 2 17.90 50.36 9.54
CA THR A 2 17.60 49.26 10.49
C THR A 2 18.88 48.51 10.89
N ASP A 3 19.55 48.94 11.96
CA ASP A 3 20.90 48.45 12.36
C ASP A 3 20.93 47.07 13.06
N LYS A 4 19.92 46.20 12.91
CA LYS A 4 19.86 44.91 13.62
C LYS A 4 19.36 43.74 12.74
N PRO A 5 20.13 43.34 11.71
CA PRO A 5 19.76 42.25 10.79
C PRO A 5 19.54 40.92 11.51
N TRP A 6 20.25 40.66 12.60
CA TRP A 6 20.12 39.41 13.37
C TRP A 6 18.73 39.22 14.01
N LYS A 7 18.04 40.32 14.37
CA LYS A 7 16.66 40.25 14.90
C LYS A 7 15.66 39.86 13.82
N LEU A 8 15.85 40.36 12.60
CA LEU A 8 15.06 39.96 11.43
C LEU A 8 15.32 38.49 11.08
N VAL A 9 16.58 38.03 11.12
CA VAL A 9 16.91 36.62 10.86
C VAL A 9 16.29 35.70 11.90
N LEU A 10 16.31 36.06 13.19
CA LEU A 10 15.64 35.28 14.24
C LEU A 10 14.13 35.25 14.07
N LEU A 11 13.51 36.37 13.71
CA LEU A 11 12.07 36.45 13.48
C LEU A 11 11.64 35.59 12.27
N LEU A 12 12.37 35.68 11.16
CA LEU A 12 12.13 34.88 9.96
C LEU A 12 12.34 33.39 10.22
N THR A 13 13.41 33.02 10.93
CA THR A 13 13.66 31.63 11.34
C THR A 13 12.55 31.11 12.24
N GLY A 14 12.06 31.91 13.18
CA GLY A 14 10.95 31.56 14.06
C GLY A 14 9.64 31.31 13.30
N ILE A 15 9.28 32.19 12.37
CA ILE A 15 8.08 32.03 11.52
C ILE A 15 8.22 30.80 10.62
N PHE A 16 9.41 30.57 10.06
CA PHE A 16 9.68 29.39 9.23
C PHE A 16 9.55 28.08 10.03
N LEU A 17 10.10 28.03 11.24
CA LEU A 17 9.98 26.87 12.13
C LEU A 17 8.53 26.62 12.53
N ALA A 18 7.77 27.67 12.88
CA ALA A 18 6.35 27.55 13.19
C ALA A 18 5.55 27.04 11.97
N GLY A 19 5.84 27.55 10.77
CA GLY A 19 5.25 27.09 9.52
C GLY A 19 5.60 25.63 9.19
N ALA A 20 6.86 25.22 9.42
CA ALA A 20 7.30 23.84 9.19
C ALA A 20 6.64 22.85 10.15
N VAL A 21 6.47 23.23 11.42
CA VAL A 21 5.75 22.41 12.42
C VAL A 21 4.28 22.29 12.04
N ALA A 22 3.61 23.41 11.72
CA ALA A 22 2.20 23.40 11.32
C ALA A 22 1.97 22.62 10.01
N GLY A 23 2.78 22.87 8.99
CA GLY A 23 2.74 22.17 7.71
C GLY A 23 3.06 20.68 7.85
N GLY A 24 4.03 20.33 8.70
CA GLY A 24 4.36 18.95 9.04
C GLY A 24 3.19 18.21 9.70
N PHE A 25 2.51 18.86 10.65
CA PHE A 25 1.35 18.26 11.34
C PHE A 25 0.19 18.01 10.37
N VAL A 26 -0.17 19.01 9.55
CA VAL A 26 -1.24 18.88 8.54
C VAL A 26 -0.90 17.80 7.51
N THR A 27 0.34 17.77 7.02
CA THR A 27 0.77 16.79 6.02
C THR A 27 0.75 15.37 6.57
N LEU A 28 1.17 15.17 7.83
CA LEU A 28 1.13 13.86 8.46
C LEU A 28 -0.31 13.39 8.70
N GLU A 29 -1.22 14.27 9.09
CA GLU A 29 -2.60 13.89 9.43
C GLU A 29 -3.46 13.63 8.18
N VAL A 30 -3.41 14.54 7.20
CA VAL A 30 -4.12 14.37 5.92
C VAL A 30 -3.47 13.29 5.07
N GLY A 31 -2.13 13.21 5.06
CA GLY A 31 -1.38 12.16 4.38
C GLY A 31 -1.70 10.76 4.91
N LYS A 32 -1.78 10.59 6.24
CA LYS A 32 -2.22 9.33 6.86
C LYS A 32 -3.66 8.98 6.49
N GLY A 33 -4.58 9.95 6.45
CA GLY A 33 -5.98 9.73 6.06
C GLY A 33 -6.13 9.32 4.60
N MET A 34 -5.40 9.99 3.70
CA MET A 34 -5.42 9.69 2.26
C MET A 34 -4.73 8.35 1.95
N LEU A 35 -3.63 8.04 2.64
CA LEU A 35 -2.95 6.75 2.54
C LEU A 35 -3.81 5.59 3.08
N ARG A 36 -4.51 5.79 4.21
CA ARG A 36 -5.48 4.82 4.75
C ARG A 36 -6.62 4.51 3.78
N LYS A 37 -7.15 5.53 3.08
CA LYS A 37 -8.18 5.34 2.04
C LYS A 37 -7.64 4.60 0.82
N ARG A 38 -6.38 4.83 0.43
CA ARG A 38 -5.73 4.08 -0.67
C ARG A 38 -5.43 2.62 -0.31
N LEU A 39 -5.20 2.33 0.98
CA LEU A 39 -4.80 1.00 1.45
C LEU A 39 -5.96 0.09 1.87
N ALA A 40 -7.23 0.51 1.82
CA ALA A 40 -8.38 -0.32 2.16
C ALA A 40 -9.11 -0.84 0.90
N PRO A 41 -8.56 -1.83 0.16
CA PRO A 41 -9.14 -2.34 -1.07
C PRO A 41 -10.44 -3.14 -0.85
N ASP A 42 -10.64 -3.73 0.34
CA ASP A 42 -11.69 -4.73 0.56
C ASP A 42 -13.09 -4.16 0.83
N ASN A 43 -13.20 -2.83 1.00
CA ASN A 43 -14.50 -2.19 1.21
C ASN A 43 -15.12 -1.58 -0.04
N TRP A 44 -14.43 -1.62 -1.18
CA TRP A 44 -14.92 -0.89 -2.36
C TRP A 44 -16.31 -1.38 -2.81
N GLY A 45 -16.52 -2.71 -2.89
CA GLY A 45 -17.82 -3.28 -3.26
C GLY A 45 -18.95 -2.90 -2.30
N PRO A 46 -18.85 -3.23 -0.99
CA PRO A 46 -19.87 -2.86 -0.02
C PRO A 46 -20.08 -1.35 0.12
N ALA A 47 -19.02 -0.54 0.04
CA ALA A 47 -19.15 0.92 0.07
C ALA A 47 -19.85 1.45 -1.18
N ARG A 48 -19.55 0.89 -2.36
CA ARG A 48 -20.20 1.25 -3.61
C ARG A 48 -21.68 0.89 -3.59
N LEU A 49 -22.04 -0.30 -3.11
CA LEU A 49 -23.44 -0.69 -2.95
C LEU A 49 -24.18 0.25 -2.01
N LYS A 50 -23.60 0.56 -0.85
CA LYS A 50 -24.18 1.49 0.13
C LYS A 50 -24.37 2.90 -0.43
N THR A 51 -23.44 3.38 -1.26
CA THR A 51 -23.59 4.67 -1.94
C THR A 51 -24.73 4.61 -2.97
N LEU A 52 -24.81 3.55 -3.78
CA LEU A 52 -25.89 3.40 -4.77
C LEU A 52 -27.26 3.28 -4.11
N GLU A 53 -27.35 2.51 -3.02
CA GLU A 53 -28.57 2.39 -2.21
C GLU A 53 -29.06 3.75 -1.72
N LYS A 54 -28.15 4.57 -1.15
CA LYS A 54 -28.48 5.87 -0.60
C LYS A 54 -28.84 6.92 -1.66
N GLU A 55 -28.08 6.97 -2.75
CA GLU A 55 -28.23 8.04 -3.75
C GLU A 55 -29.35 7.77 -4.76
N LEU A 56 -29.81 6.51 -4.89
CA LEU A 56 -30.83 6.11 -5.85
C LEU A 56 -32.10 5.55 -5.18
N ASP A 57 -32.18 5.60 -3.84
CA ASP A 57 -33.29 5.07 -3.04
C ASP A 57 -33.70 3.65 -3.47
N LEU A 58 -32.72 2.74 -3.56
CA LEU A 58 -32.93 1.41 -4.12
C LEU A 58 -33.86 0.56 -3.24
N THR A 59 -34.77 -0.16 -3.89
CA THR A 59 -35.60 -1.18 -3.23
C THR A 59 -34.76 -2.39 -2.81
N VAL A 60 -35.26 -3.16 -1.83
CA VAL A 60 -34.61 -4.41 -1.38
C VAL A 60 -34.36 -5.37 -2.54
N GLU A 61 -35.32 -5.50 -3.46
CA GLU A 61 -35.18 -6.38 -4.62
C GLU A 61 -34.07 -5.90 -5.58
N GLN A 62 -33.94 -4.59 -5.80
CA GLN A 62 -32.86 -4.04 -6.61
C GLN A 62 -31.50 -4.23 -5.95
N ILE A 63 -31.41 -4.08 -4.63
CA ILE A 63 -30.18 -4.33 -3.87
C ILE A 63 -29.75 -5.79 -4.02
N GLU A 64 -30.67 -6.76 -3.87
CA GLU A 64 -30.36 -8.19 -4.05
C GLU A 64 -29.87 -8.50 -5.47
N ARG A 65 -30.42 -7.84 -6.49
CA ARG A 65 -29.95 -7.98 -7.88
C ARG A 65 -28.58 -7.33 -8.13
N LEU A 66 -28.24 -6.25 -7.41
CA LEU A 66 -26.95 -5.55 -7.55
C LEU A 66 -25.79 -6.27 -6.86
N LYS A 67 -26.03 -6.96 -5.74
CA LYS A 67 -25.00 -7.70 -4.99
C LYS A 67 -24.13 -8.61 -5.87
N PRO A 68 -24.68 -9.52 -6.71
CA PRO A 68 -23.87 -10.40 -7.54
C PRO A 68 -23.04 -9.64 -8.60
N ILE A 69 -23.56 -8.54 -9.14
CA ILE A 69 -22.86 -7.69 -10.11
C ILE A 69 -21.62 -7.07 -9.46
N ILE A 70 -21.80 -6.42 -8.31
CA ILE A 70 -20.70 -5.78 -7.57
C ILE A 70 -19.67 -6.82 -7.11
N ARG A 71 -20.13 -7.99 -6.65
CA ARG A 71 -19.24 -9.07 -6.23
C ARG A 71 -18.34 -9.54 -7.37
N ARG A 72 -18.91 -9.83 -8.54
CA ARG A 72 -18.14 -10.22 -9.73
C ARG A 72 -17.08 -9.18 -10.08
N ASP A 73 -17.47 -7.90 -10.12
CA ASP A 73 -16.55 -6.83 -10.52
C ASP A 73 -15.42 -6.64 -9.49
N VAL A 74 -15.69 -6.81 -8.18
CA VAL A 74 -14.66 -6.84 -7.14
C VAL A 74 -13.68 -8.01 -7.34
N GLU A 75 -14.20 -9.19 -7.67
CA GLU A 75 -13.39 -10.38 -7.95
C GLU A 75 -12.48 -10.16 -9.18
N ASP A 76 -13.01 -9.55 -10.25
CA ASP A 76 -12.23 -9.21 -11.45
C ASP A 76 -11.14 -8.17 -11.16
N MET A 77 -11.47 -7.12 -10.40
CA MET A 77 -10.47 -6.14 -9.96
C MET A 77 -9.36 -6.78 -9.12
N ASN A 78 -9.71 -7.74 -8.24
CA ASN A 78 -8.74 -8.46 -7.43
C ASN A 78 -7.82 -9.34 -8.29
N ARG A 79 -8.38 -10.01 -9.30
CA ARG A 79 -7.60 -10.79 -10.27
C ARG A 79 -6.61 -9.91 -11.04
N LEU A 80 -7.06 -8.77 -11.55
CA LEU A 80 -6.20 -7.81 -12.25
C LEU A 80 -5.07 -7.29 -11.36
N ARG A 81 -5.37 -7.00 -10.09
CA ARG A 81 -4.34 -6.60 -9.12
C ARG A 81 -3.29 -7.70 -8.94
N GLN A 82 -3.71 -8.94 -8.72
CA GLN A 82 -2.80 -10.08 -8.55
C GLN A 82 -1.90 -10.26 -9.79
N GLN A 83 -2.48 -10.21 -10.98
CA GLN A 83 -1.73 -10.29 -12.23
C GLN A 83 -0.72 -9.14 -12.37
N GLY A 84 -1.14 -7.91 -12.09
CA GLY A 84 -0.28 -6.73 -12.11
C GLY A 84 0.87 -6.81 -11.11
N PHE A 85 0.65 -7.37 -9.91
CA PHE A 85 1.70 -7.60 -8.92
C PHE A 85 2.74 -8.60 -9.44
N GLN A 86 2.30 -9.71 -10.03
CA GLN A 86 3.21 -10.72 -10.58
C GLN A 86 4.03 -10.14 -11.74
N GLU A 87 3.40 -9.37 -12.61
CA GLU A 87 4.10 -8.76 -13.75
C GLU A 87 5.12 -7.71 -13.30
N THR A 88 4.73 -6.86 -12.35
CA THR A 88 5.65 -5.89 -11.74
C THR A 88 6.86 -6.59 -11.12
N ARG A 89 6.64 -7.71 -10.42
CA ARG A 89 7.73 -8.51 -9.84
C ARG A 89 8.71 -9.00 -10.90
N ARG A 90 8.21 -9.56 -12.01
CA ARG A 90 9.05 -10.04 -13.12
C ARG A 90 9.86 -8.90 -13.75
N ILE A 91 9.26 -7.72 -13.91
CA ILE A 91 9.94 -6.54 -14.45
C ILE A 91 11.09 -6.13 -13.52
N LEU A 92 10.83 -6.08 -12.21
CA LEU A 92 11.84 -5.70 -11.22
C LEU A 92 12.97 -6.73 -11.12
N GLU A 93 12.66 -8.02 -11.13
CA GLU A 93 13.68 -9.09 -11.11
C GLU A 93 14.58 -9.05 -12.35
N ARG A 94 14.01 -8.75 -13.52
CA ARG A 94 14.78 -8.56 -14.76
C ARG A 94 15.72 -7.36 -14.65
N MET A 95 15.17 -6.21 -14.23
CA MET A 95 15.96 -4.99 -14.01
C MET A 95 17.10 -5.23 -13.02
N GLU A 96 16.87 -5.96 -11.94
CA GLU A 96 17.90 -6.30 -10.95
C GLU A 96 19.03 -7.13 -11.57
N LYS A 97 18.70 -8.12 -12.42
CA LYS A 97 19.69 -8.92 -13.16
C LYS A 97 20.48 -8.07 -14.16
N ASP A 98 19.80 -7.22 -14.91
CA ASP A 98 20.43 -6.35 -15.91
C ASP A 98 21.40 -5.36 -15.24
N ILE A 99 21.02 -4.80 -14.08
CA ILE A 99 21.92 -3.98 -13.26
C ILE A 99 23.10 -4.82 -12.77
N ALA A 100 22.86 -5.99 -12.18
CA ALA A 100 23.94 -6.84 -11.66
C ALA A 100 24.97 -7.20 -12.75
N ALA A 101 24.54 -7.39 -14.00
CA ALA A 101 25.44 -7.75 -15.10
C ALA A 101 26.52 -6.69 -15.40
N ILE A 102 26.25 -5.41 -15.12
CA ILE A 102 27.17 -4.29 -15.40
C ILE A 102 28.01 -3.83 -14.19
N LEU A 103 27.78 -4.42 -13.01
CA LEU A 103 28.46 -4.06 -11.77
C LEU A 103 29.76 -4.85 -11.56
N THR A 104 30.75 -4.22 -10.94
CA THR A 104 31.95 -4.92 -10.44
C THR A 104 31.58 -5.85 -9.28
N PRO A 105 32.43 -6.84 -8.91
CA PRO A 105 32.17 -7.72 -7.78
C PRO A 105 31.88 -6.97 -6.46
N GLU A 106 32.64 -5.92 -6.16
CA GLU A 106 32.48 -5.12 -4.94
C GLU A 106 31.17 -4.32 -4.97
N GLN A 107 30.77 -3.86 -6.17
CA GLN A 107 29.49 -3.16 -6.35
C GLN A 107 28.29 -4.10 -6.26
N LYS A 108 28.42 -5.36 -6.70
CA LYS A 108 27.37 -6.39 -6.57
C LYS A 108 27.05 -6.66 -5.11
N GLU A 109 28.06 -6.89 -4.28
CA GLU A 109 27.88 -7.12 -2.85
C GLU A 109 27.14 -5.93 -2.18
N LYS A 110 27.53 -4.70 -2.52
CA LYS A 110 26.84 -3.49 -2.04
C LYS A 110 25.40 -3.40 -2.53
N PHE A 111 25.14 -3.79 -3.78
CA PHE A 111 23.82 -3.75 -4.39
C PHE A 111 22.87 -4.80 -3.78
N GLU A 112 23.36 -6.01 -3.50
CA GLU A 112 22.60 -7.07 -2.83
C GLU A 112 22.16 -6.61 -1.43
N LYS A 113 23.09 -6.05 -0.64
CA LYS A 113 22.78 -5.49 0.67
C LYS A 113 21.76 -4.35 0.60
N PHE A 114 21.91 -3.46 -0.39
CA PHE A 114 20.96 -2.37 -0.62
C PHE A 114 19.54 -2.91 -0.90
N ASN A 115 19.42 -3.95 -1.73
CA ASN A 115 18.12 -4.55 -2.07
C ASN A 115 17.52 -5.29 -0.87
N GLU A 116 18.35 -5.98 -0.07
CA GLU A 116 17.92 -6.65 1.16
C GLU A 116 17.35 -5.65 2.18
N GLU A 117 18.05 -4.56 2.46
CA GLU A 117 17.57 -3.51 3.36
C GLU A 117 16.25 -2.89 2.88
N ARG A 118 16.05 -2.77 1.55
CA ARG A 118 14.77 -2.29 0.99
C ARG A 118 13.66 -3.32 1.20
N ARG A 119 13.94 -4.61 0.99
CA ARG A 119 12.97 -5.69 1.24
C ARG A 119 12.58 -5.75 2.71
N GLU A 120 13.54 -5.66 3.63
CA GLU A 120 13.26 -5.63 5.07
C GLU A 120 12.42 -4.42 5.47
N ARG A 121 12.77 -3.22 5.00
CA ARG A 121 11.98 -2.00 5.28
C ARG A 121 10.54 -2.16 4.80
N ALA A 122 10.35 -2.72 3.61
CA ALA A 122 9.02 -3.01 3.09
C ALA A 122 8.27 -4.00 4.00
N ARG A 123 8.89 -5.13 4.39
CA ARG A 123 8.29 -6.11 5.31
C ARG A 123 7.85 -5.48 6.63
N ARG A 124 8.74 -4.70 7.27
CA ARG A 124 8.43 -4.03 8.55
C ARG A 124 7.25 -3.07 8.42
N LEU A 125 7.17 -2.31 7.33
CA LEU A 125 6.04 -1.41 7.06
C LEU A 125 4.73 -2.18 6.87
N PHE A 126 4.75 -3.28 6.13
CA PHE A 126 3.56 -4.14 5.97
C PHE A 126 3.11 -4.76 7.29
N GLU A 127 4.04 -5.25 8.11
CA GLU A 127 3.75 -5.82 9.42
C GLU A 127 3.17 -4.78 10.38
N GLN A 128 3.74 -3.57 10.43
CA GLN A 128 3.20 -2.46 11.22
C GLN A 128 1.78 -2.11 10.81
N GLN A 129 1.52 -2.00 9.50
CA GLN A 129 0.16 -1.74 9.00
C GLN A 129 -0.83 -2.87 9.37
N ARG A 130 -0.39 -4.13 9.35
CA ARG A 130 -1.22 -5.27 9.79
C ARG A 130 -1.54 -5.20 11.29
N ARG A 131 -0.54 -4.88 12.13
CA ARG A 131 -0.73 -4.71 13.58
C ARG A 131 -1.66 -3.55 13.90
N GLU A 132 -1.46 -2.38 13.29
CA GLU A 132 -2.34 -1.22 13.46
C GLU A 132 -3.80 -1.52 13.08
N ARG A 133 -4.04 -2.34 12.05
CA ARG A 133 -5.38 -2.79 11.68
C ARG A 133 -6.00 -3.73 12.71
N SER A 134 -5.20 -4.65 13.24
CA SER A 134 -5.65 -5.60 14.27
C SER A 134 -5.96 -4.90 15.60
N GLU A 135 -5.14 -3.94 16.00
CA GLU A 135 -5.29 -3.19 17.26
C GLU A 135 -6.46 -2.20 17.23
N LYS A 136 -6.78 -1.64 16.06
CA LYS A 136 -7.93 -0.73 15.90
C LYS A 136 -9.30 -1.42 15.88
N GLY A 137 -9.36 -2.74 16.07
CA GLY A 137 -10.62 -3.45 16.28
C GLY A 137 -11.64 -3.26 15.15
N ASP A 138 -11.21 -3.33 13.88
CA ASP A 138 -12.16 -3.38 12.78
C ASP A 138 -12.91 -4.72 12.89
N ARG A 139 -14.21 -4.65 13.24
CA ARG A 139 -15.15 -5.78 13.29
C ARG A 139 -15.47 -6.29 11.87
N ARG A 140 -14.45 -6.60 11.08
CA ARG A 140 -14.60 -7.41 9.87
C ARG A 140 -13.91 -8.74 10.14
N GLY A 141 -14.69 -9.80 9.97
CA GLY A 141 -14.28 -11.18 10.27
C GLY A 141 -13.01 -11.61 9.55
N PRO A 142 -12.56 -12.84 9.80
CA PRO A 142 -11.32 -13.37 9.22
C PRO A 142 -11.31 -13.14 7.70
N PRO A 143 -10.14 -12.84 7.10
CA PRO A 143 -10.03 -12.73 5.66
C PRO A 143 -10.61 -13.99 5.02
N PRO A 144 -11.36 -13.89 3.91
CA PRO A 144 -11.97 -15.05 3.27
C PRO A 144 -10.87 -16.06 2.91
N PRO A 145 -11.09 -17.37 3.14
CA PRO A 145 -10.15 -18.41 2.72
C PRO A 145 -10.08 -18.37 1.20
N GLY A 146 -8.94 -17.90 0.66
CA GLY A 146 -8.75 -17.61 -0.77
C GLY A 146 -8.19 -16.22 -1.04
N GLY A 147 -8.29 -15.30 -0.07
CA GLY A 147 -7.44 -14.12 0.03
C GLY A 147 -6.22 -14.46 0.87
N GLU A 148 -5.33 -15.32 0.37
CA GLU A 148 -3.99 -15.42 0.93
C GLU A 148 -3.40 -14.00 0.89
N GLY A 149 -3.44 -13.33 2.05
CA GLY A 149 -2.60 -12.17 2.29
C GLY A 149 -1.22 -12.64 1.89
N HIS A 150 -0.72 -12.08 0.79
CA HIS A 150 0.52 -12.55 0.20
C HIS A 150 1.52 -12.66 1.35
N PRO A 151 2.04 -13.87 1.65
CA PRO A 151 3.17 -13.94 2.54
C PRO A 151 4.20 -12.96 1.97
N PRO A 152 4.89 -12.17 2.80
CA PRO A 152 6.01 -11.40 2.29
C PRO A 152 6.88 -12.38 1.49
N PRO A 153 7.24 -12.05 0.24
CA PRO A 153 7.86 -13.02 -0.67
C PRO A 153 8.99 -13.73 0.08
N PRO A 154 9.15 -15.06 -0.01
CA PRO A 154 10.24 -15.75 0.66
C PRO A 154 11.58 -15.07 0.30
N PRO A 155 12.54 -14.99 1.24
CA PRO A 155 13.83 -14.33 1.02
C PRO A 155 14.57 -14.89 -0.19
N ASP A 156 14.27 -16.15 -0.54
CA ASP A 156 14.85 -16.86 -1.66
C ASP A 156 13.78 -17.01 -2.74
N GLY A 157 14.05 -16.58 -3.97
CA GLY A 157 13.14 -16.61 -5.11
C GLY A 157 12.67 -17.99 -5.60
N LYS A 158 12.35 -18.93 -4.70
CA LYS A 158 11.66 -20.17 -5.04
C LYS A 158 10.17 -19.86 -5.20
N ALA A 159 9.69 -20.07 -6.42
CA ALA A 159 8.26 -20.13 -6.70
C ALA A 159 7.59 -21.12 -5.72
N PRO A 160 6.35 -20.85 -5.27
CA PRO A 160 5.59 -21.87 -4.56
C PRO A 160 5.47 -23.12 -5.46
N PRO A 161 5.55 -24.34 -4.89
CA PRO A 161 5.41 -25.56 -5.68
C PRO A 161 4.10 -25.53 -6.46
N ALA A 162 4.16 -25.85 -7.74
CA ALA A 162 2.97 -26.04 -8.56
C ALA A 162 2.10 -27.10 -7.90
N ASP A 163 0.84 -26.78 -7.67
CA ASP A 163 -0.18 -27.70 -7.17
C ASP A 163 -0.37 -28.83 -8.21
N PRO A 164 0.02 -30.09 -7.91
CA PRO A 164 -0.15 -31.20 -8.81
C PRO A 164 -1.57 -31.75 -8.59
N GLY A 165 -2.57 -31.07 -9.15
CA GLY A 165 -3.94 -31.40 -8.79
C GLY A 165 -5.03 -30.77 -9.65
N LYS A 166 -4.85 -30.69 -10.97
CA LYS A 166 -5.97 -30.57 -11.92
C LYS A 166 -5.62 -31.29 -13.23
N ASP A 167 -5.88 -32.59 -13.21
CA ASP A 167 -6.31 -33.34 -14.41
C ASP A 167 -7.82 -33.10 -14.62
#